data_AF-A0A8S3JDT3-F1
#
_entry.id   AF-A0A8S3JDT3-F1
#
_cell.length_a   1.000
_cell.length_b   1.000
_cell.length_c   1.000
_cell.angle_alpha   90.00
_cell.angle_beta   90.00
_cell.angle_gamma   90.00
#
_symmetry.space_group_name_H-M   'P 1'
#
loop_
_entity.id
_entity.type
_entity.pdbx_description
1 polymer ?
#
loop_
_entity_poly.entity_id
_entity_poly.type
_entity_poly.pdbx_seq_one_letter_code
_entity_poly.pdbx_strand_id
1 'polypeptide(L)'
;MACFFGSDITHQFLKQYNLSMIIRSHQVKQDGYEYNHDGKVLTVFSASNYCGGSNWGAVVRWDYNEEEPWIISFKTQAIEMEKLSFSKQLTLFEDPVYRALTEKIMTNKTALLKRFEKADKNKN
;
A
#
# COMPACT_ATOMS: atom_id res chain seq x y z
N MET A 1 22.63 10.94 -10.58
CA MET A 1 23.24 11.16 -9.26
C MET A 1 22.16 11.74 -8.37
N ALA A 2 21.87 11.14 -7.22
CA ALA A 2 20.90 11.68 -6.27
C ALA A 2 21.61 12.59 -5.26
N CYS A 3 20.92 13.61 -4.75
CA CYS A 3 21.41 14.47 -3.67
C CYS A 3 20.48 14.35 -2.45
N PHE A 4 21.04 14.63 -1.28
CA PHE A 4 20.27 14.87 -0.06
C PHE A 4 19.88 16.35 0.00
N PHE A 5 18.74 16.64 0.64
CA PHE A 5 18.26 18.01 0.85
C PHE A 5 17.81 18.18 2.29
N GLY A 6 18.01 19.37 2.84
CA GLY A 6 17.64 19.71 4.21
C GLY A 6 16.19 20.20 4.34
N SER A 7 15.81 20.53 5.57
CA SER A 7 14.50 21.14 5.86
C SER A 7 14.38 22.52 5.21
N ASP A 8 15.46 23.31 5.15
CA ASP A 8 15.53 24.60 4.48
C ASP A 8 15.06 24.55 3.01
N ILE A 9 15.59 23.61 2.24
CA ILE A 9 15.20 23.39 0.83
C ILE A 9 13.74 22.93 0.74
N THR A 10 13.30 22.11 1.69
CA THR A 10 11.90 21.64 1.74
C THR A 10 10.94 22.79 1.97
N HIS A 11 11.23 23.66 2.95
CA HIS A 11 10.40 24.83 3.24
C HIS A 11 10.36 25.81 2.06
N GLN A 12 11.50 26.05 1.42
CA GLN A 12 11.56 26.92 0.24
C GLN A 12 10.71 26.35 -0.91
N PHE A 13 10.86 25.06 -1.20
CA PHE A 13 10.10 24.38 -2.24
C PHE A 13 8.59 24.41 -1.97
N LEU A 14 8.16 24.01 -0.78
CA LEU A 14 6.75 23.98 -0.40
C LEU A 14 6.12 25.38 -0.47
N LYS A 15 6.83 26.40 0.04
CA LYS A 15 6.36 27.79 -0.01
C LYS A 15 6.25 28.31 -1.46
N GLN A 16 7.24 28.01 -2.30
CA GLN A 16 7.26 28.46 -3.69
C GLN A 16 6.07 27.93 -4.50
N TYR A 17 5.66 26.69 -4.24
CA TYR A 17 4.59 26.02 -4.97
C TYR A 17 3.26 25.95 -4.22
N ASN A 18 3.15 26.64 -3.08
CA ASN A 18 1.96 26.64 -2.22
C ASN A 18 1.48 25.22 -1.87
N LEU A 19 2.43 24.35 -1.49
CA LEU A 19 2.20 22.97 -1.10
C LEU A 19 2.34 22.83 0.43
N SER A 20 1.62 21.87 1.01
CA SER A 20 1.63 21.63 2.46
C SER A 20 2.74 20.68 2.92
N MET A 21 3.03 19.65 2.13
CA MET A 21 3.99 18.59 2.46
C MET A 21 4.45 17.81 1.22
N ILE A 22 5.50 16.98 1.39
CA ILE A 22 6.00 16.01 0.42
C ILE A 22 5.75 14.61 0.96
N ILE A 23 5.17 13.72 0.15
CA ILE A 23 5.09 12.29 0.44
C ILE A 23 6.03 11.55 -0.53
N ARG A 24 6.93 10.71 0.00
CA ARG A 24 7.91 9.96 -0.79
C ARG A 24 8.14 8.56 -0.21
N SER A 25 8.77 7.67 -0.98
CA SER A 25 9.02 6.28 -0.56
C SER A 25 10.49 5.95 -0.39
N HIS A 26 11.16 5.31 -1.35
CA HIS A 26 12.60 5.06 -1.52
C HIS A 26 13.47 4.47 -0.37
N GLN A 27 13.25 4.80 0.91
CA GLN A 27 14.04 4.32 2.04
C GLN A 27 13.18 3.44 2.94
N VAL A 28 13.75 2.32 3.41
CA VAL A 28 13.13 1.44 4.40
C VAL A 28 13.00 2.21 5.72
N LYS A 29 11.83 2.14 6.34
CA LYS A 29 11.55 2.68 7.67
C LYS A 29 11.05 1.58 8.59
N GLN A 30 11.49 1.61 9.84
CA GLN A 30 11.23 0.53 10.79
C GLN A 30 9.73 0.29 10.99
N ASP A 31 8.96 1.37 11.12
CA ASP A 31 7.50 1.33 11.28
C ASP A 31 6.76 1.47 9.94
N GLY A 32 7.48 1.33 8.82
CA GLY A 32 6.92 1.50 7.48
C GLY A 32 6.73 2.96 7.07
N TYR A 33 6.91 3.92 7.98
CA TYR A 33 6.91 5.35 7.66
C TYR A 33 7.81 6.16 8.61
N GLU A 34 8.10 7.41 8.25
CA GLU A 34 8.78 8.39 9.11
C GLU A 34 8.46 9.82 8.65
N TYR A 35 8.28 10.72 9.61
CA TYR A 35 8.21 12.16 9.34
C TYR A 35 9.58 12.80 9.54
N ASN A 36 9.97 13.66 8.61
CA ASN A 36 11.19 14.47 8.66
C ASN A 36 10.86 15.92 8.31
N HIS A 37 11.86 16.80 8.51
CA HIS A 37 11.79 18.23 8.16
C HIS A 37 10.54 18.88 8.78
N ASP A 38 10.41 18.76 10.10
CA ASP A 38 9.33 19.37 10.88
C ASP A 38 7.93 18.93 10.41
N GLY A 39 7.80 17.64 10.09
CA GLY A 39 6.53 17.05 9.62
C GLY A 39 6.20 17.33 8.15
N LYS A 40 7.07 18.04 7.43
CA LYS A 40 6.83 18.44 6.03
C LYS A 40 7.23 17.41 4.99
N VAL A 41 7.98 16.38 5.39
CA VAL A 41 8.31 15.24 4.53
C VAL A 41 7.87 13.96 5.21
N LEU A 42 6.93 13.25 4.58
CA LEU A 42 6.51 11.92 4.99
C LEU A 42 7.19 10.89 4.08
N THR A 43 8.02 10.04 4.67
CA THR A 43 8.57 8.85 4.03
C THR A 43 7.66 7.66 4.31
N VAL A 44 7.21 6.93 3.29
CA VAL A 44 6.35 5.74 3.41
C VAL A 44 6.93 4.57 2.61
N PHE A 45 7.04 3.41 3.23
CA PHE A 45 7.62 2.21 2.67
C PHE A 45 6.66 1.04 2.79
N SER A 46 6.21 0.50 1.66
CA SER A 46 5.11 -0.48 1.62
C SER A 46 5.55 -1.95 1.54
N ALA A 47 6.83 -2.25 1.81
CA ALA A 47 7.32 -3.63 1.85
C ALA A 47 7.75 -3.99 3.28
N SER A 48 6.93 -4.76 3.99
CA SER A 48 7.32 -5.29 5.31
C SER A 48 8.32 -6.44 5.18
N ASN A 49 9.12 -6.65 6.22
CA ASN A 49 10.21 -7.65 6.26
C ASN A 49 11.14 -7.58 5.03
N TYR A 50 11.44 -6.37 4.58
CA TYR A 50 12.21 -6.15 3.35
C TYR A 50 13.58 -6.81 3.45
N CYS A 51 13.92 -7.62 2.44
CA CYS A 51 15.14 -8.43 2.39
C CYS A 51 15.36 -9.30 3.64
N GLY A 52 14.29 -9.84 4.25
CA GLY A 52 14.38 -10.66 5.46
C GLY A 52 14.58 -9.86 6.75
N GLY A 53 14.46 -8.53 6.70
CA GLY A 53 14.46 -7.67 7.87
C GLY A 53 13.17 -7.79 8.69
N SER A 54 13.01 -6.89 9.66
CA SER A 54 11.87 -6.89 10.59
C SER A 54 10.97 -5.66 10.47
N ASN A 55 11.21 -4.80 9.46
CA ASN A 55 10.47 -3.55 9.29
C ASN A 55 9.00 -3.80 8.97
N TRP A 56 8.14 -2.89 9.40
CA TRP A 56 6.75 -2.82 8.96
C TRP A 56 6.67 -2.23 7.55
N GLY A 57 5.56 -2.51 6.88
CA GLY A 57 5.12 -1.79 5.69
C GLY A 57 4.06 -0.77 6.10
N ALA A 58 3.89 0.31 5.33
CA ALA A 58 2.78 1.22 5.51
C ALA A 58 2.19 1.67 4.17
N VAL A 59 0.93 2.10 4.22
CA VAL A 59 0.23 2.81 3.15
C VAL A 59 -0.37 4.10 3.69
N VAL A 60 -0.48 5.10 2.82
CA VAL A 60 -1.15 6.36 3.14
C VAL A 60 -2.52 6.39 2.50
N ARG A 61 -3.53 6.74 3.29
CA ARG A 61 -4.86 7.08 2.82
C ARG A 61 -5.07 8.57 3.04
N TRP A 62 -5.48 9.27 1.99
CA TRP A 62 -5.88 10.67 2.07
C TRP A 62 -7.36 10.78 1.77
N ASP A 63 -8.13 11.34 2.69
CA ASP A 63 -9.55 11.66 2.46
C ASP A 63 -9.70 13.16 2.20
N TYR A 64 -10.69 13.54 1.40
CA TYR A 64 -10.86 14.92 0.91
C TYR A 64 -11.10 15.93 2.05
N ASN A 65 -11.65 15.48 3.17
CA ASN A 65 -12.02 16.32 4.32
C ASN A 65 -10.95 16.35 5.42
N GLU A 66 -9.85 15.62 5.26
CA GLU A 66 -8.82 15.47 6.29
C GLU A 66 -7.62 16.37 5.96
N GLU A 67 -7.17 17.15 6.96
CA GLU A 67 -5.99 18.00 6.84
C GLU A 67 -4.68 17.20 6.92
N GLU A 68 -4.74 15.98 7.48
CA GLU A 68 -3.59 15.10 7.70
C GLU A 68 -3.78 13.70 7.08
N PRO A 69 -2.70 13.06 6.58
CA PRO A 69 -2.77 11.72 6.01
C PRO A 69 -3.03 10.66 7.08
N TRP A 70 -3.88 9.69 6.77
CA TRP A 70 -4.06 8.51 7.60
C TRP A 70 -3.04 7.44 7.19
N ILE A 71 -2.19 7.04 8.14
CA ILE A 71 -1.14 6.07 7.91
C ILE A 71 -1.58 4.72 8.47
N ILE A 72 -1.64 3.72 7.59
CA ILE A 72 -2.01 2.35 7.97
C ILE A 72 -0.75 1.50 7.86
N SER A 73 -0.20 1.14 9.02
CA SER A 73 0.96 0.26 9.11
C SER A 73 0.53 -1.20 9.17
N PHE A 74 1.28 -2.07 8.50
CA PHE A 74 1.01 -3.49 8.40
C PHE A 74 2.31 -4.31 8.45
N LYS A 75 2.19 -5.55 8.90
CA LYS A 75 3.27 -6.52 8.86
C LYS A 75 2.79 -7.78 8.21
N THR A 76 3.45 -8.17 7.13
CA THR A 76 3.18 -9.44 6.47
C THR A 76 3.67 -10.55 7.40
N GLN A 77 2.79 -11.45 7.79
CA GLN A 77 3.24 -12.73 8.31
C GLN A 77 3.96 -13.43 7.16
N ALA A 78 5.07 -14.12 7.44
CA ALA A 78 5.62 -15.06 6.49
C ALA A 78 4.55 -16.13 6.22
N ILE A 79 3.68 -15.87 5.24
CA ILE A 79 2.94 -16.93 4.60
C ILE A 79 4.05 -17.64 3.82
N GLU A 80 4.52 -18.77 4.35
CA GLU A 80 5.06 -19.79 3.47
C GLU A 80 4.04 -19.89 2.33
N MET A 81 4.41 -19.45 1.13
CA MET A 81 3.52 -19.54 -0.04
C MET A 81 3.18 -21.01 -0.36
N GLU A 82 3.66 -21.97 0.43
CA GLU A 82 3.09 -23.28 0.61
C GLU A 82 1.82 -23.26 1.50
N LYS A 83 0.66 -23.39 0.85
CA LYS A 83 -0.59 -23.96 1.39
C LYS A 83 -1.49 -23.04 2.23
N LEU A 84 -1.64 -21.76 1.89
CA LEU A 84 -2.90 -21.09 2.26
C LEU A 84 -4.02 -21.57 1.32
N SER A 85 -4.78 -22.58 1.78
CA SER A 85 -6.04 -22.96 1.15
C SER A 85 -6.92 -21.71 1.02
N PHE A 86 -7.52 -21.55 -0.16
CA PHE A 86 -8.46 -20.49 -0.51
C PHE A 86 -9.50 -20.20 0.59
N SER A 87 -9.91 -21.23 1.34
CA SER A 87 -10.84 -21.15 2.46
C SER A 87 -10.33 -20.29 3.63
N LYS A 88 -9.03 -20.29 3.94
CA LYS A 88 -8.43 -19.48 5.02
C LYS A 88 -8.21 -18.02 4.61
N GLN A 89 -8.07 -17.76 3.30
CA GLN A 89 -8.02 -16.39 2.80
C GLN A 89 -9.39 -15.72 3.00
N LEU A 90 -10.50 -16.45 2.79
CA LEU A 90 -11.85 -15.92 3.03
C LEU A 90 -12.12 -15.50 4.49
N THR A 91 -11.56 -16.21 5.47
CA THR A 91 -11.79 -15.94 6.90
C THR A 91 -11.06 -14.70 7.42
N LEU A 92 -10.00 -14.25 6.74
CA LEU A 92 -9.33 -12.98 7.09
C LEU A 92 -10.07 -11.75 6.54
N PHE A 93 -11.00 -11.95 5.59
CA PHE A 93 -11.84 -10.92 4.98
C PHE A 93 -13.27 -10.91 5.56
N GLU A 94 -13.43 -11.13 6.86
CA GLU A 94 -14.71 -10.99 7.60
C GLU A 94 -15.27 -9.55 7.64
N ASP A 95 -14.84 -8.67 6.73
CA ASP A 95 -15.53 -7.42 6.46
C ASP A 95 -16.78 -7.73 5.60
N PRO A 96 -18.00 -7.35 6.03
CA PRO A 96 -19.23 -7.62 5.28
C PRO A 96 -19.17 -7.15 3.81
N VAL A 97 -18.36 -6.14 3.50
CA VAL A 97 -18.13 -5.65 2.14
C VAL A 97 -17.38 -6.68 1.28
N TYR A 98 -16.30 -7.27 1.80
CA TYR A 98 -15.51 -8.27 1.08
C TYR A 98 -16.24 -9.61 0.97
N ARG A 99 -17.08 -9.95 1.95
CA ARG A 99 -17.95 -11.12 1.89
C ARG A 99 -18.94 -11.02 0.72
N ALA A 100 -19.68 -9.92 0.62
CA ALA A 100 -20.63 -9.69 -0.46
C ALA A 100 -19.94 -9.67 -1.84
N LEU A 101 -18.76 -9.06 -1.93
CA LEU A 101 -17.97 -9.05 -3.16
C LEU A 101 -17.49 -10.47 -3.53
N THR A 102 -16.99 -11.23 -2.55
CA THR A 102 -16.52 -12.60 -2.76
C THR A 102 -17.65 -13.52 -3.19
N GLU A 103 -18.82 -13.43 -2.54
CA GLU A 103 -20.03 -14.15 -2.95
C GLU A 103 -20.39 -13.80 -4.40
N LYS A 104 -20.43 -12.51 -4.75
CA LYS A 104 -20.75 -12.06 -6.11
C LYS A 104 -19.74 -12.52 -7.16
N ILE A 105 -18.44 -12.51 -6.85
CA ILE A 105 -17.39 -13.03 -7.73
C ILE A 105 -17.55 -14.54 -7.91
N MET A 106 -17.85 -15.27 -6.83
CA MET A 106 -18.02 -16.71 -6.86
C MET A 106 -19.23 -17.16 -7.65
N THR A 107 -20.39 -16.52 -7.45
CA THR A 107 -21.60 -16.82 -8.22
C THR A 107 -21.38 -16.62 -9.72
N ASN A 108 -20.51 -15.67 -10.09
CA ASN A 108 -20.22 -15.35 -11.48
C ASN A 108 -18.90 -15.96 -12.00
N LYS A 109 -18.21 -16.77 -11.19
CA LYS A 109 -16.85 -17.26 -11.48
C LYS A 109 -16.76 -17.94 -12.84
N THR A 110 -17.70 -18.81 -13.15
CA THR A 110 -17.73 -19.58 -14.41
C THR A 110 -17.90 -18.67 -15.62
N ALA A 111 -18.78 -17.67 -15.53
CA ALA A 111 -18.99 -16.70 -16.60
C ALA A 111 -17.78 -15.78 -16.78
N LEU A 112 -17.15 -15.36 -15.68
CA LEU A 112 -15.94 -14.53 -15.68
C LEU A 112 -14.76 -15.28 -16.28
N LEU A 113 -14.52 -16.53 -15.88
CA LEU A 113 -13.45 -17.36 -16.44
C LEU A 113 -13.66 -17.60 -17.94
N LYS A 114 -14.89 -17.93 -18.36
CA LYS A 114 -15.20 -18.11 -19.79
C LYS A 114 -14.99 -16.83 -20.61
N ARG A 115 -15.30 -15.66 -20.03
CA ARG A 115 -15.02 -14.36 -20.67
C ARG A 115 -13.53 -14.04 -20.70
N PHE A 116 -12.82 -14.32 -19.60
CA PHE A 116 -11.38 -14.13 -19.49
C PHE A 116 -10.64 -14.97 -20.53
N GLU A 117 -10.96 -16.25 -20.64
CA GLU A 117 -10.38 -17.14 -21.66
C GLU A 117 -10.66 -16.69 -23.09
N LYS A 118 -11.81 -16.04 -23.34
CA LYS A 118 -12.15 -15.49 -24.66
C LYS A 118 -11.44 -14.16 -24.95
N ALA A 119 -11.09 -13.40 -23.91
CA ALA A 119 -10.45 -12.08 -24.01
C ALA A 119 -8.92 -12.17 -23.97
N ASP A 120 -8.37 -13.24 -23.41
CA ASP A 120 -6.94 -13.50 -23.33
C ASP A 120 -6.41 -13.97 -24.70
N LYS A 121 -5.97 -13.00 -25.51
CA LYS A 121 -5.45 -13.21 -26.87
C LYS A 121 -4.07 -13.89 -26.90
N ASN A 122 -3.49 -14.28 -25.75
CA ASN A 122 -2.15 -14.85 -25.63
C ASN A 122 -2.13 -16.32 -25.18
N LYS A 123 -3.22 -17.10 -25.37
CA LYS A 123 -3.14 -18.56 -25.34
C LYS A 123 -2.69 -19.08 -26.73
N ASN A 124 -1.37 -19.19 -26.92
CA ASN A 124 -0.63 -19.74 -28.07
C ASN A 124 -0.88 -19.08 -29.44
#